data_AF-A0A2E1EQ24-F1
#
_entry.id   AF-A0A2E1EQ24-F1
#
_cell.length_a   1.000
_cell.length_b   1.000
_cell.length_c   1.000
_cell.angle_alpha   90.00
_cell.angle_beta   90.00
_cell.angle_gamma   90.00
#
_symmetry.space_group_name_H-M   'P 1'
#
loop_
_entity.id
_entity.type
_entity.pdbx_description
1 polymer ?
#
loop_
_entity_poly.entity_id
_entity_poly.type
_entity_poly.pdbx_seq_one_letter_code
_entity_poly.pdbx_strand_id
1 'polypeptide(L)'
;MKYDILICGAGQLGSRYLQGISKLRYNYNVYVFDISEKSIERAKERWNDVKKNRFFKKIFFIKNFNLIPKKIDFAIVSSLSSVRLDNVISINKNTNVNYWILEKVLAQNESQIKKMESLIYKSKGSWVNKPRREMSWYNIIKSKINVTNKIKIEIKGGKWGLLSNAIHFIDLASWITTKKLTRIDSSNLDSNWFESKRKGFYETYGFISCEFENGSTLNIDCKNDDSPLFINIYEKNYSWKISEINGKALRSDGLQIQGKIEMQSEITQKIITKIIQTGDCSLPKLVESANMHSTYLNNLLSNNNLYENILPIT
;
A
#
# COMPACT_ATOMS: atom_id res chain seq x y z
N MET A 1 8.37 -27.04 -8.90
CA MET A 1 7.31 -26.59 -7.97
C MET A 1 6.31 -25.69 -8.71
N LYS A 2 5.02 -25.75 -8.35
CA LYS A 2 3.93 -24.92 -8.92
C LYS A 2 3.31 -24.10 -7.78
N TYR A 3 2.97 -22.84 -8.04
CA TYR A 3 2.37 -21.92 -7.08
C TYR A 3 0.91 -21.61 -7.43
N ASP A 4 0.03 -21.62 -6.43
CA ASP A 4 -1.36 -21.18 -6.58
C ASP A 4 -1.52 -19.77 -6.00
N ILE A 5 -1.88 -18.80 -6.85
CA ILE A 5 -1.95 -17.37 -6.51
C ILE A 5 -3.40 -16.89 -6.61
N LEU A 6 -3.95 -16.36 -5.52
CA LEU A 6 -5.27 -15.73 -5.46
C LEU A 6 -5.16 -14.21 -5.53
N ILE A 7 -5.95 -13.58 -6.39
CA ILE A 7 -6.23 -12.14 -6.38
C ILE A 7 -7.69 -11.95 -5.97
N CYS A 8 -7.91 -11.29 -4.83
CA CYS A 8 -9.22 -10.94 -4.31
C CYS A 8 -9.46 -9.43 -4.47
N GLY A 9 -10.41 -9.08 -5.33
CA GLY A 9 -10.62 -7.73 -5.85
C GLY A 9 -9.83 -7.55 -7.14
N ALA A 10 -10.49 -7.63 -8.29
CA ALA A 10 -9.94 -7.58 -9.64
C ALA A 10 -10.19 -6.23 -10.35
N GLY A 11 -10.55 -5.19 -9.60
CA GLY A 11 -10.73 -3.83 -10.10
C GLY A 11 -9.46 -3.20 -10.67
N GLN A 12 -9.36 -1.86 -10.62
CA GLN A 12 -8.27 -1.13 -11.26
C GLN A 12 -6.87 -1.58 -10.81
N LEU A 13 -6.68 -1.89 -9.53
CA LEU A 13 -5.37 -2.28 -8.99
C LEU A 13 -5.14 -3.79 -9.06
N GLY A 14 -6.14 -4.60 -8.71
CA GLY A 14 -6.08 -6.06 -8.79
C GLY A 14 -5.73 -6.60 -10.17
N SER A 15 -6.28 -6.00 -11.22
CA SER A 15 -5.92 -6.36 -12.59
C SER A 15 -4.49 -5.92 -12.99
N ARG A 16 -3.86 -4.98 -12.28
CA ARG A 16 -2.43 -4.66 -12.46
C ARG A 16 -1.52 -5.65 -11.74
N TYR A 17 -1.93 -6.16 -10.56
CA TYR A 17 -1.28 -7.33 -9.96
C TYR A 17 -1.28 -8.51 -10.92
N LEU A 18 -2.42 -8.78 -11.55
CA LEU A 18 -2.56 -9.85 -12.54
C LEU A 18 -1.57 -9.69 -13.71
N GLN A 19 -1.42 -8.47 -14.26
CA GLN A 19 -0.40 -8.18 -15.27
C GLN A 19 1.03 -8.43 -14.77
N GLY A 20 1.35 -8.08 -13.52
CA GLY A 20 2.66 -8.35 -12.95
C GLY A 20 2.93 -9.85 -12.73
N ILE A 21 1.93 -10.60 -12.29
CA ILE A 21 2.00 -12.07 -12.12
C ILE A 21 2.29 -12.77 -13.45
N SER A 22 1.79 -12.26 -14.57
CA SER A 22 2.04 -12.82 -15.91
C SER A 22 3.53 -12.95 -16.29
N LYS A 23 4.41 -12.24 -15.56
CA LYS A 23 5.85 -12.18 -15.80
C LYS A 23 6.66 -13.13 -14.91
N LEU A 24 6.01 -13.85 -13.98
CA LEU A 24 6.70 -14.78 -13.05
C LEU A 24 7.43 -15.91 -13.78
N ARG A 25 8.61 -16.27 -13.29
CA ARG A 25 9.45 -17.34 -13.84
C ARG A 25 9.35 -18.66 -13.06
N TYR A 26 8.18 -18.93 -12.50
CA TYR A 26 7.85 -20.16 -11.75
C TYR A 26 6.55 -20.72 -12.28
N ASN A 27 6.32 -22.04 -12.22
CA ASN A 27 5.03 -22.56 -12.65
C ASN A 27 3.92 -22.01 -11.74
N TYR A 28 2.84 -21.45 -12.30
CA TYR A 28 1.75 -20.89 -11.49
C TYR A 28 0.37 -21.08 -12.09
N ASN A 29 -0.62 -21.20 -11.20
CA ASN A 29 -2.02 -20.95 -11.48
C ASN A 29 -2.44 -19.62 -10.87
N VAL A 30 -3.45 -18.98 -11.46
CA VAL A 30 -4.04 -17.75 -10.91
C VAL A 30 -5.53 -17.93 -10.70
N TYR A 31 -6.02 -17.55 -9.53
CA TYR A 31 -7.43 -17.47 -9.17
C TYR A 31 -7.79 -16.00 -9.01
N VAL A 32 -8.83 -15.54 -9.69
CA VAL A 32 -9.24 -14.13 -9.69
C VAL A 32 -10.68 -14.07 -9.21
N PHE A 33 -10.90 -13.38 -8.09
CA PHE A 33 -12.21 -13.16 -7.49
C PHE A 33 -12.55 -11.67 -7.49
N ASP A 34 -13.75 -11.32 -7.92
CA ASP A 34 -14.38 -10.01 -7.73
C ASP A 34 -15.91 -10.16 -7.82
N ILE A 35 -16.63 -9.46 -6.95
CA ILE A 35 -18.09 -9.42 -6.96
C ILE A 35 -18.63 -8.69 -8.20
N SER A 36 -17.87 -7.72 -8.72
CA SER A 36 -18.26 -6.92 -9.88
C SER A 36 -17.87 -7.61 -11.18
N GLU A 37 -18.84 -7.91 -12.04
CA GLU A 37 -18.56 -8.47 -13.37
C GLU A 37 -17.71 -7.51 -14.22
N LYS A 38 -17.97 -6.20 -14.15
CA LYS A 38 -17.17 -5.17 -14.83
C LYS A 38 -15.68 -5.20 -14.40
N SER A 39 -15.39 -5.54 -13.14
CA SER A 39 -14.01 -5.73 -12.69
C SER A 39 -13.39 -7.00 -13.27
N ILE A 40 -14.15 -8.09 -13.33
CA ILE A 40 -13.72 -9.36 -13.94
C ILE A 40 -13.43 -9.17 -15.44
N GLU A 41 -14.30 -8.51 -16.18
CA GLU A 41 -14.11 -8.19 -17.61
C GLU A 41 -12.82 -7.39 -17.83
N ARG A 42 -12.62 -6.31 -17.08
CA ARG A 42 -11.37 -5.52 -17.14
C ARG A 42 -10.13 -6.35 -16.80
N ALA A 43 -10.24 -7.27 -15.84
CA ALA A 43 -9.14 -8.16 -15.50
C ALA A 43 -8.84 -9.15 -16.63
N LYS A 44 -9.86 -9.67 -17.33
CA LYS A 44 -9.72 -10.51 -18.53
C LYS A 44 -9.05 -9.72 -19.66
N GLU A 45 -9.50 -8.50 -19.95
CA GLU A 45 -8.90 -7.61 -20.96
C GLU A 45 -7.40 -7.40 -20.68
N ARG A 46 -7.06 -6.91 -19.49
CA ARG A 46 -5.67 -6.65 -19.09
C ARG A 46 -4.81 -7.90 -19.05
N TRP A 47 -5.41 -9.05 -18.74
CA TRP A 47 -4.74 -10.34 -18.83
C TRP A 47 -4.49 -10.71 -20.28
N ASN A 48 -5.41 -10.47 -21.20
CA ASN A 48 -5.25 -10.72 -22.63
C ASN A 48 -4.15 -9.84 -23.24
N ASP A 49 -4.01 -8.60 -22.79
CA ASP A 49 -2.98 -7.65 -23.24
C ASP A 49 -1.54 -8.04 -22.89
N VAL A 50 -1.33 -8.99 -21.98
CA VAL A 50 0.01 -9.44 -21.58
C VAL A 50 0.40 -10.75 -22.26
N LYS A 51 1.65 -10.84 -22.72
CA LYS A 51 2.24 -12.08 -23.23
C LYS A 51 2.47 -13.04 -22.07
N LYS A 52 1.76 -14.17 -22.07
CA LYS A 52 1.94 -15.23 -21.07
C LYS A 52 3.24 -15.96 -21.36
N ASN A 53 3.99 -16.27 -20.31
CA ASN A 53 5.24 -17.00 -20.41
C ASN A 53 5.00 -18.52 -20.28
N ARG A 54 6.01 -19.33 -20.59
CA ARG A 54 5.94 -20.81 -20.54
C ARG A 54 5.61 -21.41 -19.15
N PHE A 55 5.74 -20.62 -18.10
CA PHE A 55 5.48 -21.05 -16.73
C PHE A 55 4.00 -20.89 -16.32
N PHE A 56 3.25 -20.02 -17.00
CA PHE A 56 1.81 -19.94 -16.83
C PHE A 56 1.16 -21.30 -17.09
N LYS A 57 0.25 -21.73 -16.21
CA LYS A 57 -0.52 -22.97 -16.36
C LYS A 57 -1.99 -22.69 -16.64
N LYS A 58 -2.68 -22.06 -15.70
CA LYS A 58 -4.11 -21.80 -15.82
C LYS A 58 -4.54 -20.57 -15.05
N ILE A 59 -5.58 -19.90 -15.54
CA ILE A 59 -6.28 -18.83 -14.85
C ILE A 59 -7.72 -19.25 -14.62
N PHE A 60 -8.25 -18.93 -13.44
CA PHE A 60 -9.63 -19.20 -13.04
C PHE A 60 -10.26 -17.89 -12.60
N PHE A 61 -11.33 -17.48 -13.27
CA PHE A 61 -12.17 -16.38 -12.80
C PHE A 61 -13.30 -17.01 -11.98
N ILE A 62 -13.32 -16.72 -10.69
CA ILE A 62 -14.20 -17.40 -9.73
C ILE A 62 -15.18 -16.39 -9.12
N LYS A 63 -16.36 -16.90 -8.77
CA LYS A 63 -17.41 -16.15 -8.05
C LYS A 63 -17.60 -16.61 -6.61
N ASN A 64 -16.93 -17.69 -6.21
CA ASN A 64 -17.02 -18.24 -4.86
C ASN A 64 -15.66 -18.83 -4.46
N PHE A 65 -15.28 -18.63 -3.19
CA PHE A 65 -14.06 -19.17 -2.60
C PHE A 65 -14.11 -20.69 -2.36
N ASN A 66 -15.25 -21.36 -2.51
CA ASN A 66 -15.25 -22.83 -2.51
C ASN A 66 -14.55 -23.44 -3.74
N LEU A 67 -14.28 -22.64 -4.78
CA LEU A 67 -13.60 -23.05 -6.02
C LEU A 67 -12.07 -22.95 -5.96
N ILE A 68 -11.50 -22.39 -4.88
CA ILE A 68 -10.04 -22.35 -4.71
C ILE A 68 -9.51 -23.63 -4.05
N PRO A 69 -8.24 -24.01 -4.30
CA PRO A 69 -7.62 -25.15 -3.64
C PRO A 69 -7.58 -24.96 -2.12
N LYS A 70 -7.48 -26.07 -1.37
CA LYS A 70 -7.36 -26.08 0.10
C LYS A 70 -6.10 -25.39 0.63
N LYS A 71 -5.14 -25.13 -0.25
CA LYS A 71 -3.94 -24.37 0.03
C LYS A 71 -3.68 -23.38 -1.10
N ILE A 72 -3.45 -22.12 -0.74
CA ILE A 72 -3.00 -21.04 -1.62
C ILE A 72 -1.62 -20.60 -1.15
N ASP A 73 -0.70 -20.42 -2.09
CA ASP A 73 0.64 -19.95 -1.76
C ASP A 73 0.65 -18.44 -1.52
N PHE A 74 -0.04 -17.68 -2.36
CA PHE A 74 -0.12 -16.22 -2.26
C PHE A 74 -1.56 -15.75 -2.36
N ALA A 75 -2.04 -15.01 -1.36
CA ALA A 75 -3.29 -14.26 -1.45
C ALA A 75 -2.99 -12.76 -1.51
N ILE A 76 -3.39 -12.12 -2.62
CA ILE A 76 -3.32 -10.68 -2.82
C ILE A 76 -4.72 -10.12 -2.66
N VAL A 77 -4.95 -9.27 -1.67
CA VAL A 77 -6.27 -8.69 -1.38
C VAL A 77 -6.26 -7.20 -1.69
N SER A 78 -6.76 -6.87 -2.89
CA SER A 78 -6.83 -5.52 -3.46
C SER A 78 -8.27 -4.99 -3.57
N SER A 79 -9.20 -5.55 -2.79
CA SER A 79 -10.55 -5.00 -2.61
C SER A 79 -10.51 -3.66 -1.89
N LEU A 80 -11.66 -2.97 -1.80
CA LEU A 80 -11.83 -1.78 -0.98
C LEU A 80 -11.71 -2.10 0.52
N SER A 81 -11.41 -1.10 1.35
CA SER A 81 -11.19 -1.25 2.81
C SER A 81 -12.47 -1.67 3.52
N SER A 82 -13.61 -1.16 3.06
CA SER A 82 -14.93 -1.49 3.59
C SER A 82 -15.28 -2.97 3.54
N VAL A 83 -14.77 -3.71 2.55
CA VAL A 83 -15.06 -5.15 2.36
C VAL A 83 -13.83 -6.04 2.51
N ARG A 84 -12.66 -5.46 2.82
CA ARG A 84 -11.41 -6.23 2.86
C ARG A 84 -11.40 -7.28 3.97
N LEU A 85 -11.92 -6.93 5.15
CA LEU A 85 -12.00 -7.87 6.25
C LEU A 85 -12.90 -9.07 5.90
N ASP A 86 -14.06 -8.83 5.29
CA ASP A 86 -14.99 -9.90 4.90
C ASP A 86 -14.37 -10.84 3.86
N ASN A 87 -13.60 -10.28 2.93
CA ASN A 87 -12.82 -11.07 1.98
C ASN A 87 -11.77 -11.93 2.69
N VAL A 88 -11.00 -11.36 3.64
CA VAL A 88 -10.02 -12.11 4.43
C VAL A 88 -10.67 -13.22 5.25
N ILE A 89 -11.83 -12.97 5.87
CA ILE A 89 -12.61 -13.98 6.58
C ILE A 89 -13.03 -15.11 5.63
N SER A 90 -13.56 -14.75 4.46
CA SER A 90 -14.06 -15.72 3.47
C SER A 90 -12.95 -16.58 2.90
N ILE A 91 -11.77 -16.01 2.66
CA ILE A 91 -10.58 -16.76 2.21
C ILE A 91 -10.14 -17.76 3.29
N ASN A 92 -9.97 -17.31 4.54
CA ASN A 92 -9.53 -18.19 5.64
C ASN A 92 -10.51 -19.33 5.95
N LYS A 93 -11.81 -19.15 5.67
CA LYS A 93 -12.81 -20.23 5.80
C LYS A 93 -12.66 -21.33 4.74
N ASN A 94 -12.06 -21.03 3.58
CA ASN A 94 -12.05 -21.93 2.42
C ASN A 94 -10.67 -22.52 2.09
N THR A 95 -9.59 -21.86 2.52
CA THR A 95 -8.22 -22.27 2.21
C THR A 95 -7.24 -21.89 3.32
N ASN A 96 -6.09 -22.56 3.35
CA ASN A 96 -4.93 -22.09 4.10
C ASN A 96 -4.00 -21.28 3.18
N VAL A 97 -3.58 -20.10 3.62
CA VAL A 97 -2.73 -19.20 2.83
C VAL A 97 -1.33 -19.11 3.45
N ASN A 98 -0.29 -19.39 2.65
CA ASN A 98 1.09 -19.22 3.10
C ASN A 98 1.50 -17.74 3.21
N TYR A 99 1.27 -16.95 2.17
CA TYR A 99 1.74 -15.57 2.07
C TYR A 99 0.61 -14.60 1.72
N TRP A 100 0.51 -13.47 2.43
CA TRP A 100 -0.51 -12.44 2.22
C TRP A 100 0.10 -11.12 1.77
N ILE A 101 -0.51 -10.49 0.77
CA ILE A 101 -0.22 -9.11 0.37
C ILE A 101 -1.54 -8.34 0.37
N LEU A 102 -1.66 -7.34 1.24
CA LEU A 102 -2.87 -6.58 1.45
C LEU A 102 -2.70 -5.16 0.90
N GLU A 103 -3.72 -4.62 0.26
CA GLU A 103 -3.73 -3.20 -0.10
C GLU A 103 -3.97 -2.28 1.10
N LYS A 104 -3.47 -1.04 0.98
CA LYS A 104 -3.81 0.06 1.89
C LYS A 104 -5.08 0.77 1.42
N VAL A 105 -5.84 1.45 2.27
CA VAL A 105 -5.79 1.48 3.74
C VAL A 105 -6.34 0.15 4.26
N LEU A 106 -5.69 -0.49 5.24
CA LEU A 106 -6.01 -1.88 5.66
C LEU A 106 -7.50 -2.17 5.93
N ALA A 107 -8.15 -1.31 6.71
CA ALA A 107 -9.57 -1.38 7.06
C ALA A 107 -10.07 0.02 7.47
N GLN A 108 -11.32 0.14 7.92
CA GLN A 108 -11.93 1.44 8.26
C GLN A 108 -11.86 1.80 9.74
N ASN A 109 -11.46 0.87 10.62
CA ASN A 109 -11.20 1.14 12.04
C ASN A 109 -10.21 0.13 12.64
N GLU A 110 -9.76 0.42 13.86
CA GLU A 110 -8.80 -0.42 14.60
C GLU A 110 -9.33 -1.84 14.88
N SER A 111 -10.61 -1.99 15.22
CA SER A 111 -11.20 -3.31 15.52
C SER A 111 -11.10 -4.25 14.30
N GLN A 112 -11.42 -3.74 13.12
CA GLN A 112 -11.27 -4.49 11.87
C GLN A 112 -9.81 -4.85 11.57
N ILE A 113 -8.86 -3.95 11.85
CA ILE A 113 -7.42 -4.23 11.71
C ILE A 113 -7.00 -5.37 12.64
N LYS A 114 -7.32 -5.28 13.94
CA LYS A 114 -7.00 -6.31 14.93
C LYS A 114 -7.58 -7.67 14.54
N LYS A 115 -8.82 -7.68 14.04
CA LYS A 115 -9.45 -8.91 13.54
C LYS A 115 -8.70 -9.47 12.34
N MET A 116 -8.31 -8.63 11.39
CA MET A 116 -7.52 -9.04 10.22
C MET A 116 -6.16 -9.65 10.62
N GLU A 117 -5.44 -9.05 11.57
CA GLU A 117 -4.19 -9.61 12.11
C GLU A 117 -4.41 -10.99 12.75
N SER A 118 -5.46 -11.12 13.56
CA SER A 118 -5.81 -12.39 14.24
C SER A 118 -6.19 -13.52 13.27
N LEU A 119 -6.58 -13.20 12.04
CA LEU A 119 -6.88 -14.19 11.01
C LEU A 119 -5.62 -14.61 10.24
N ILE A 120 -4.64 -13.71 10.12
CA ILE A 120 -3.47 -13.86 9.26
C ILE A 120 -2.22 -14.30 10.04
N TYR A 121 -2.20 -14.20 11.37
CA TYR A 121 -0.99 -14.41 12.20
C TYR A 121 -0.27 -15.76 12.01
N LYS A 122 -0.98 -16.83 11.63
CA LYS A 122 -0.37 -18.15 11.39
C LYS A 122 0.23 -18.34 10.00
N SER A 123 0.07 -17.36 9.11
CA SER A 123 0.68 -17.40 7.77
C SER A 123 2.20 -17.30 7.87
N LYS A 124 2.90 -17.78 6.84
CA LYS A 124 4.37 -17.71 6.76
C LYS A 124 4.88 -16.28 6.61
N GLY A 125 4.07 -15.39 6.04
CA GLY A 125 4.39 -13.98 5.94
C GLY A 125 3.22 -13.16 5.43
N SER A 126 3.11 -11.93 5.92
CA SER A 126 2.05 -11.00 5.55
C SER A 126 2.59 -9.59 5.47
N TRP A 127 2.24 -8.90 4.38
CA TRP A 127 2.75 -7.57 4.06
C TRP A 127 1.62 -6.65 3.59
N VAL A 128 1.84 -5.34 3.71
CA VAL A 128 0.93 -4.31 3.19
C VAL A 128 1.59 -3.60 2.02
N ASN A 129 0.86 -3.42 0.93
CA ASN A 129 1.38 -2.80 -0.28
C ASN A 129 1.64 -1.30 -0.08
N LYS A 130 2.88 -0.98 0.28
CA LYS A 130 3.41 0.38 0.34
C LYS A 130 4.69 0.44 -0.50
N PRO A 131 4.54 0.66 -1.82
CA PRO A 131 5.51 0.19 -2.80
C PRO A 131 6.83 0.96 -2.83
N ARG A 132 6.91 2.15 -2.20
CA ARG A 132 8.13 2.96 -2.17
C ARG A 132 9.34 2.21 -1.58
N ARG A 133 9.12 1.28 -0.64
CA ARG A 133 10.18 0.43 -0.08
C ARG A 133 10.78 -0.56 -1.10
N GLU A 134 10.01 -0.95 -2.12
CA GLU A 134 10.47 -1.83 -3.21
C GLU A 134 11.11 -1.07 -4.36
N MET A 135 10.89 0.24 -4.43
CA MET A 135 11.34 1.03 -5.55
C MET A 135 12.85 1.27 -5.50
N SER A 136 13.52 0.98 -6.61
CA SER A 136 14.99 1.04 -6.71
C SER A 136 15.56 2.41 -6.34
N TRP A 137 15.03 3.49 -6.92
CA TRP A 137 15.50 4.85 -6.68
C TRP A 137 15.27 5.33 -5.23
N TYR A 138 14.19 4.92 -4.56
CA TYR A 138 13.97 5.21 -3.14
C TYR A 138 14.98 4.49 -2.25
N ASN A 139 15.36 3.26 -2.59
CA ASN A 139 16.44 2.55 -1.91
C ASN A 139 17.78 3.28 -2.06
N ILE A 140 18.09 3.81 -3.25
CA ILE A 140 19.29 4.63 -3.48
C ILE A 140 19.23 5.92 -2.65
N ILE A 141 18.13 6.66 -2.68
CA ILE A 141 17.96 7.89 -1.89
C ILE A 141 18.17 7.60 -0.40
N LYS A 142 17.48 6.58 0.15
CA LYS A 142 17.62 6.18 1.56
C LYS A 142 19.06 5.81 1.92
N SER A 143 19.81 5.15 1.03
CA SER A 143 21.22 4.80 1.27
C SER A 143 22.14 6.02 1.40
N LYS A 144 21.69 7.19 0.95
CA LYS A 144 22.44 8.46 0.98
C LYS A 144 21.97 9.41 2.07
N ILE A 145 20.96 9.05 2.86
CA ILE A 145 20.46 9.84 4.00
C ILE A 145 21.16 9.39 5.27
N ASN A 146 21.67 10.34 6.06
CA ASN A 146 22.23 10.08 7.38
C ASN A 146 21.12 9.92 8.43
N VAL A 147 20.79 8.65 8.71
CA VAL A 147 19.73 8.25 9.65
C VAL A 147 20.12 8.37 11.14
N THR A 148 21.35 8.78 11.47
CA THR A 148 21.77 8.91 12.88
C THR A 148 21.19 10.15 13.57
N ASN A 149 20.73 11.14 12.80
CA ASN A 149 20.18 12.38 13.30
C ASN A 149 18.65 12.42 13.15
N LYS A 150 18.01 13.39 13.82
CA LYS A 150 16.60 13.70 13.57
C LYS A 150 16.44 14.14 12.12
N ILE A 151 15.43 13.59 11.45
CA ILE A 151 15.10 13.94 10.07
C ILE A 151 13.74 14.65 10.09
N LYS A 152 13.64 15.77 9.39
CA LYS A 152 12.37 16.41 9.10
C LYS A 152 11.95 16.06 7.69
N ILE A 153 10.73 15.59 7.50
CA ILE A 153 10.17 15.26 6.19
C ILE A 153 8.95 16.14 5.96
N GLU A 154 8.84 16.72 4.77
CA GLU A 154 7.68 17.52 4.35
C GLU A 154 7.11 16.97 3.04
N ILE A 155 5.80 16.74 3.03
CA ILE A 155 5.04 16.40 1.82
C ILE A 155 4.16 17.60 1.51
N LYS A 156 4.33 18.20 0.33
CA LYS A 156 3.60 19.39 -0.08
C LYS A 156 3.05 19.20 -1.48
N GLY A 157 1.76 19.47 -1.69
CA GLY A 157 1.12 19.40 -2.99
C GLY A 157 -0.39 19.62 -2.88
N GLY A 158 -1.11 19.55 -3.99
CA GLY A 158 -2.55 19.73 -4.01
C GLY A 158 -3.32 18.56 -4.63
N LYS A 159 -4.59 18.39 -4.24
CA LYS A 159 -5.58 17.47 -4.86
C LYS A 159 -5.11 16.02 -5.09
N TRP A 160 -4.23 15.50 -4.24
CA TRP A 160 -3.69 14.13 -4.37
C TRP A 160 -4.42 13.08 -3.53
N GLY A 161 -5.51 13.44 -2.83
CA GLY A 161 -6.29 12.55 -1.96
C GLY A 161 -5.56 12.29 -0.65
N LEU A 162 -5.64 13.26 0.28
CA LEU A 162 -4.87 13.29 1.52
C LEU A 162 -5.10 12.04 2.37
N LEU A 163 -6.35 11.72 2.68
CA LEU A 163 -6.69 10.71 3.67
C LEU A 163 -6.32 9.31 3.20
N SER A 164 -6.65 8.97 1.94
CA SER A 164 -6.30 7.66 1.41
C SER A 164 -4.80 7.46 1.22
N ASN A 165 -4.02 8.53 0.99
CA ASN A 165 -2.61 8.42 0.61
C ASN A 165 -1.61 8.83 1.70
N ALA A 166 -2.01 9.54 2.76
CA ALA A 166 -1.13 9.93 3.85
C ALA A 166 -0.39 8.73 4.45
N ILE A 167 -1.07 7.59 4.61
CA ILE A 167 -0.47 6.36 5.16
C ILE A 167 0.73 5.84 4.35
N HIS A 168 0.83 6.15 3.06
CA HIS A 168 2.04 5.85 2.29
C HIS A 168 3.22 6.74 2.65
N PHE A 169 2.98 8.01 3.00
CA PHE A 169 4.03 8.95 3.40
C PHE A 169 4.45 8.74 4.85
N ILE A 170 3.50 8.42 5.73
CA ILE A 170 3.80 7.99 7.11
C ILE A 170 4.71 6.75 7.08
N ASP A 171 4.42 5.80 6.18
CA ASP A 171 5.27 4.64 5.98
C ASP A 171 6.65 4.97 5.42
N LEU A 172 6.71 5.85 4.41
CA LEU A 172 7.96 6.30 3.83
C LEU A 172 8.85 6.96 4.91
N ALA A 173 8.26 7.81 5.75
CA ALA A 173 8.97 8.48 6.84
C ALA A 173 9.45 7.49 7.91
N SER A 174 8.59 6.56 8.33
CA SER A 174 8.95 5.46 9.24
C SER A 174 10.12 4.64 8.69
N TRP A 175 10.07 4.31 7.40
CA TRP A 175 11.10 3.52 6.73
C TRP A 175 12.43 4.28 6.60
N ILE A 176 12.40 5.54 6.13
CA ILE A 176 13.59 6.38 5.97
C ILE A 176 14.27 6.60 7.32
N THR A 177 13.50 6.96 8.34
CA THR A 177 14.03 7.23 9.69
C THR A 177 14.45 5.97 10.43
N THR A 178 13.95 4.80 10.03
CA THR A 178 14.06 3.53 10.79
C THR A 178 13.45 3.61 12.19
N LYS A 179 12.46 4.48 12.38
CA LYS A 179 11.80 4.73 13.66
C LYS A 179 10.31 4.52 13.53
N LYS A 180 9.69 4.06 14.62
CA LYS A 180 8.24 3.88 14.66
C LYS A 180 7.55 5.22 14.85
N LEU A 181 6.36 5.32 14.28
CA LEU A 181 5.42 6.40 14.53
C LEU A 181 5.01 6.38 16.01
N THR A 182 5.06 7.52 16.68
CA THR A 182 4.63 7.67 18.08
C THR A 182 3.40 8.56 18.23
N ARG A 183 3.25 9.59 17.38
CA ARG A 183 2.15 10.55 17.45
C ARG A 183 1.71 10.98 16.06
N ILE A 184 0.41 11.19 15.91
CA ILE A 184 -0.21 11.88 14.76
C ILE A 184 -1.06 13.01 15.32
N ASP A 185 -1.06 14.14 14.63
CA ASP A 185 -2.00 15.23 14.85
C ASP A 185 -2.64 15.63 13.51
N SER A 186 -3.95 15.45 13.44
CA SER A 186 -4.82 15.79 12.31
C SER A 186 -5.82 16.90 12.65
N SER A 187 -5.58 17.70 13.71
CA SER A 187 -6.50 18.77 14.12
C SER A 187 -6.60 19.90 13.09
N ASN A 188 -5.64 19.98 12.17
CA ASN A 188 -5.54 21.01 11.12
C ASN A 188 -6.03 20.49 9.76
N LEU A 189 -6.89 19.47 9.76
CA LEU A 189 -7.63 19.07 8.56
C LEU A 189 -8.77 20.04 8.31
N ASP A 190 -9.10 20.25 7.03
CA ASP A 190 -10.27 21.04 6.66
C ASP A 190 -11.54 20.33 7.13
N SER A 191 -12.48 21.09 7.70
CA SER A 191 -13.78 20.58 8.15
C SER A 191 -14.66 20.08 7.01
N ASN A 192 -14.38 20.53 5.77
CA ASN A 192 -15.18 20.22 4.60
C ASN A 192 -14.68 18.94 3.93
N TRP A 193 -15.32 17.83 4.26
CA TRP A 193 -15.04 16.53 3.64
C TRP A 193 -15.84 16.41 2.35
N PHE A 194 -15.22 15.84 1.32
CA PHE A 194 -15.83 15.66 0.01
C PHE A 194 -15.69 14.21 -0.44
N GLU A 195 -16.63 13.76 -1.27
CA GLU A 195 -16.61 12.41 -1.80
C GLU A 195 -15.38 12.23 -2.72
N SER A 196 -14.68 11.11 -2.52
CA SER A 196 -13.53 10.73 -3.33
C SER A 196 -13.97 10.25 -4.72
N LYS A 197 -13.00 9.91 -5.57
CA LYS A 197 -13.27 9.25 -6.86
C LYS A 197 -13.98 7.89 -6.71
N ARG A 198 -13.99 7.30 -5.50
CA ARG A 198 -14.70 6.07 -5.18
C ARG A 198 -15.92 6.43 -4.34
N LYS A 199 -17.10 6.04 -4.86
CA LYS A 199 -18.37 6.28 -4.22
C LYS A 199 -18.39 5.74 -2.79
N GLY A 200 -18.89 6.54 -1.84
CA GLY A 200 -18.97 6.18 -0.42
C GLY A 200 -17.65 6.27 0.35
N PHE A 201 -16.60 6.84 -0.26
CA PHE A 201 -15.34 7.17 0.41
C PHE A 201 -15.09 8.66 0.35
N TYR A 202 -14.40 9.21 1.34
CA TYR A 202 -14.22 10.65 1.51
C TYR A 202 -12.76 11.05 1.58
N GLU A 203 -12.50 12.30 1.21
CA GLU A 203 -11.23 12.98 1.29
C GLU A 203 -11.43 14.35 1.92
N THR A 204 -10.34 14.95 2.40
CA THR A 204 -10.30 16.35 2.83
C THR A 204 -8.92 16.94 2.47
N TYR A 205 -8.75 18.23 2.68
CA TYR A 205 -7.49 18.95 2.57
C TYR A 205 -6.95 19.31 3.96
N GLY A 206 -5.85 20.04 4.00
CA GLY A 206 -5.27 20.55 5.24
C GLY A 206 -3.98 19.84 5.61
N PHE A 207 -3.70 19.81 6.91
CA PHE A 207 -2.39 19.50 7.44
C PHE A 207 -2.42 18.34 8.45
N ILE A 208 -1.47 17.41 8.29
CA ILE A 208 -1.20 16.33 9.24
C ILE A 208 0.25 16.41 9.68
N SER A 209 0.50 16.38 10.98
CA SER A 209 1.85 16.21 11.53
C SER A 209 2.01 14.85 12.19
N CYS A 210 3.22 14.31 12.11
CA CYS A 210 3.58 13.05 12.75
C CYS A 210 4.94 13.17 13.44
N GLU A 211 5.08 12.50 14.57
CA GLU A 211 6.33 12.35 15.31
C GLU A 211 6.74 10.87 15.37
N PHE A 212 8.04 10.63 15.39
CA PHE A 212 8.65 9.30 15.45
C PHE A 212 9.53 9.15 16.71
N GLU A 213 9.86 7.93 17.10
CA GLU A 213 10.57 7.60 18.37
C GLU A 213 11.83 8.43 18.65
N ASN A 214 12.61 8.83 17.64
CA ASN A 214 13.82 9.64 17.83
C ASN A 214 13.57 11.16 17.77
N GLY A 215 12.32 11.60 17.68
CA GLY A 215 11.94 13.00 17.47
C GLY A 215 12.06 13.48 16.02
N SER A 216 12.24 12.57 15.05
CA SER A 216 12.03 12.91 13.63
C SER A 216 10.56 13.27 13.40
N THR A 217 10.29 14.06 12.36
CA THR A 217 8.95 14.56 12.07
C THR A 217 8.58 14.38 10.61
N LEU A 218 7.28 14.21 10.37
CA LEU A 218 6.67 14.25 9.05
C LEU A 218 5.54 15.27 9.07
N ASN A 219 5.58 16.22 8.15
CA ASN A 219 4.53 17.21 7.95
C ASN A 219 3.93 17.01 6.55
N ILE A 220 2.62 16.80 6.48
CA ILE A 220 1.88 16.57 5.24
C ILE A 220 0.92 17.74 5.05
N ASP A 221 1.10 18.50 3.98
CA ASP A 221 0.27 19.64 3.59
C ASP A 221 -0.37 19.34 2.23
N CYS A 222 -1.70 19.19 2.22
CA CYS A 222 -2.50 18.97 1.02
C CYS A 222 -3.41 20.17 0.79
N LYS A 223 -3.16 20.91 -0.29
CA LYS A 223 -3.94 22.10 -0.65
C LYS A 223 -5.08 21.76 -1.59
N ASN A 224 -6.11 22.61 -1.59
CA ASN A 224 -7.16 22.60 -2.60
C ASN A 224 -6.74 23.34 -3.88
N ASP A 225 -5.61 22.95 -4.47
CA ASP A 225 -5.09 23.51 -5.71
C ASP A 225 -4.38 22.41 -6.53
N ASP A 226 -3.84 22.75 -7.69
CA ASP A 226 -3.13 21.82 -8.57
C ASP A 226 -1.61 21.86 -8.36
N SER A 227 -1.16 22.27 -7.16
CA SER A 227 0.26 22.34 -6.83
C SER A 227 0.92 20.97 -7.00
N PRO A 228 2.08 20.89 -7.68
CA PRO A 228 2.79 19.63 -7.84
C PRO A 228 3.23 19.08 -6.48
N LEU A 229 3.13 17.76 -6.34
CA LEU A 229 3.57 17.05 -5.14
C LEU A 229 5.09 16.98 -5.07
N PHE A 230 5.65 17.46 -3.96
CA PHE A 230 7.05 17.31 -3.60
C PHE A 230 7.21 16.62 -2.25
N ILE A 231 8.29 15.86 -2.13
CA ILE A 231 8.78 15.28 -0.88
C ILE A 231 10.11 15.95 -0.58
N ASN A 232 10.16 16.69 0.52
CA ASN A 232 11.38 17.31 1.01
C ASN A 232 11.88 16.56 2.24
N ILE A 233 13.17 16.25 2.28
CA ILE A 233 13.80 15.57 3.41
C ILE A 233 14.94 16.45 3.88
N TYR A 234 14.93 16.84 5.15
CA TYR A 234 15.98 17.63 5.78
C TYR A 234 16.69 16.76 6.79
N GLU A 235 17.98 16.52 6.55
CA GLU A 235 18.89 15.83 7.45
C GLU A 235 19.99 16.81 7.92
N LYS A 236 20.92 16.35 8.76
CA LYS A 236 21.91 17.22 9.42
C LYS A 236 22.71 18.10 8.44
N ASN A 237 23.18 17.51 7.34
CA ASN A 237 24.11 18.17 6.42
C ASN A 237 23.48 18.55 5.08
N TYR A 238 22.35 17.93 4.74
CA TYR A 238 21.77 18.02 3.41
C TYR A 238 20.26 18.16 3.45
N SER A 239 19.70 18.72 2.38
CA SER A 239 18.28 18.61 2.08
C SER A 239 18.08 17.95 0.73
N TRP A 240 16.98 17.21 0.61
CA TRP A 240 16.54 16.57 -0.62
C TRP A 240 15.21 17.16 -1.06
N LYS A 241 15.07 17.42 -2.35
CA LYS A 241 13.79 17.72 -3.01
C LYS A 241 13.51 16.64 -4.04
N ILE A 242 12.46 15.84 -3.80
CA ILE A 242 12.07 14.71 -4.64
C ILE A 242 10.77 15.06 -5.35
N SER A 243 10.76 14.90 -6.67
CA SER A 243 9.60 15.05 -7.54
C SER A 243 9.32 13.71 -8.23
N GLU A 244 8.27 13.03 -7.78
CA GLU A 244 7.86 11.73 -8.32
C GLU A 244 7.38 11.79 -9.76
N ILE A 245 6.66 12.87 -10.11
CA ILE A 245 6.16 13.09 -11.47
C ILE A 245 7.29 13.31 -12.48
N ASN A 246 8.35 14.01 -12.06
CA ASN A 246 9.51 14.29 -12.91
C ASN A 246 10.60 13.21 -12.82
N GLY A 247 10.41 12.19 -11.97
CA GLY A 247 11.41 11.14 -11.79
C GLY A 247 12.77 11.63 -11.28
N LYS A 248 12.80 12.71 -10.49
CA LYS A 248 14.05 13.38 -10.12
C LYS A 248 14.10 13.68 -8.61
N ALA A 249 15.23 13.35 -8.00
CA ALA A 249 15.60 13.78 -6.65
C ALA A 249 16.88 14.62 -6.72
N LEU A 250 16.87 15.80 -6.11
CA LEU A 250 18.01 16.72 -6.02
C LEU A 250 18.39 16.91 -4.55
N ARG A 251 19.66 16.73 -4.24
CA ARG A 251 20.24 17.08 -2.93
C ARG A 251 20.86 18.47 -2.97
N SER A 252 20.94 19.14 -1.83
CA SER A 252 21.44 20.52 -1.68
C SER A 252 22.88 20.76 -2.14
N ASP A 253 23.69 19.71 -2.27
CA ASP A 253 25.07 19.77 -2.81
C ASP A 253 25.14 19.56 -4.34
N GLY A 254 23.99 19.46 -5.01
CA GLY A 254 23.90 19.25 -6.45
C GLY A 254 23.81 17.78 -6.88
N LEU A 255 23.92 16.81 -5.95
CA LEU A 255 23.73 15.39 -6.28
C LEU A 255 22.31 15.16 -6.82
N GLN A 256 22.22 14.53 -7.99
CA GLN A 256 20.96 14.19 -8.65
C GLN A 256 20.78 12.67 -8.77
N ILE A 257 19.59 12.18 -8.44
CA ILE A 257 19.17 10.80 -8.68
C ILE A 257 17.96 10.83 -9.63
N GLN A 258 18.08 10.10 -10.73
CA GLN A 258 16.97 9.83 -11.65
C GLN A 258 16.24 8.55 -11.21
N GLY A 259 14.93 8.52 -11.37
CA GLY A 259 14.10 7.35 -11.08
C GLY A 259 12.67 7.51 -11.57
N LYS A 260 11.77 6.67 -11.08
CA LYS A 260 10.34 6.72 -11.42
C LYS A 260 9.49 6.01 -10.38
N ILE A 261 8.22 6.36 -10.35
CA ILE A 261 7.21 5.53 -9.68
C ILE A 261 7.01 4.26 -10.49
N GLU A 262 7.51 3.15 -9.97
CA GLU A 262 7.31 1.83 -10.56
C GLU A 262 5.85 1.42 -10.41
N MET A 263 5.21 1.01 -11.52
CA MET A 263 3.81 0.61 -11.53
C MET A 263 3.62 -0.72 -10.79
N GLN A 264 2.39 -0.98 -10.29
CA GLN A 264 2.06 -2.26 -9.65
C GLN A 264 2.38 -3.47 -10.55
N SER A 265 2.16 -3.34 -11.86
CA SER A 265 2.46 -4.37 -12.86
C SER A 265 3.96 -4.58 -13.12
N GLU A 266 4.83 -3.69 -12.65
CA GLU A 266 6.29 -3.81 -12.68
C GLU A 266 6.83 -4.44 -11.39
N ILE A 267 6.29 -4.05 -10.23
CA ILE A 267 6.82 -4.48 -8.92
C ILE A 267 6.29 -5.83 -8.46
N THR A 268 5.07 -6.23 -8.86
CA THR A 268 4.43 -7.47 -8.34
C THR A 268 5.30 -8.71 -8.58
N GLN A 269 5.89 -8.84 -9.77
CA GLN A 269 6.77 -9.96 -10.09
C GLN A 269 7.99 -10.00 -9.14
N LYS A 270 8.59 -8.83 -8.88
CA LYS A 270 9.77 -8.69 -8.01
C LYS A 270 9.44 -9.11 -6.58
N ILE A 271 8.31 -8.61 -6.05
CA ILE A 271 7.83 -8.94 -4.70
C ILE A 271 7.62 -10.45 -4.54
N ILE A 272 6.83 -11.07 -5.42
CA ILE A 272 6.52 -12.51 -5.31
C ILE A 272 7.78 -13.35 -5.50
N THR A 273 8.66 -12.99 -6.45
CA THR A 273 9.93 -13.70 -6.67
C THR A 273 10.81 -13.65 -5.44
N LYS A 274 10.93 -12.48 -4.79
CA LYS A 274 11.72 -12.32 -3.56
C LYS A 274 11.14 -13.17 -2.42
N ILE A 275 9.83 -13.17 -2.24
CA ILE A 275 9.18 -14.01 -1.21
C ILE A 275 9.39 -15.50 -1.49
N ILE A 276 9.31 -15.95 -2.74
CA ILE A 276 9.59 -17.34 -3.11
C ILE A 276 11.03 -17.73 -2.75
N GLN A 277 11.99 -16.83 -3.02
CA GLN A 277 13.41 -17.10 -2.85
C GLN A 277 13.89 -17.01 -1.39
N THR A 278 13.37 -16.04 -0.63
CA THR A 278 13.91 -15.69 0.69
C THR A 278 12.89 -15.80 1.81
N GLY A 279 11.61 -16.07 1.51
CA GLY A 279 10.52 -15.96 2.48
C GLY A 279 10.17 -14.53 2.88
N ASP A 280 10.74 -13.51 2.23
CA ASP A 280 10.51 -12.10 2.58
C ASP A 280 10.48 -11.14 1.39
N CYS A 281 10.05 -9.90 1.64
CA CYS A 281 10.15 -8.77 0.71
C CYS A 281 10.42 -7.46 1.46
N SER A 282 10.53 -6.35 0.74
CA SER A 282 10.84 -5.02 1.30
C SER A 282 9.60 -4.25 1.74
N LEU A 283 8.39 -4.71 1.38
CA LEU A 283 7.14 -4.17 1.91
C LEU A 283 7.10 -4.23 3.46
N PRO A 284 6.39 -3.32 4.14
CA PRO A 284 6.19 -3.43 5.57
C PRO A 284 5.39 -4.68 5.92
N LYS A 285 5.78 -5.35 7.02
CA LYS A 285 5.01 -6.45 7.58
C LYS A 285 3.63 -5.97 8.02
N LEU A 286 2.65 -6.87 8.04
CA LEU A 286 1.30 -6.58 8.51
C LEU A 286 1.30 -5.97 9.92
N VAL A 287 2.03 -6.56 10.86
CA VAL A 287 2.08 -6.09 12.27
C VAL A 287 2.61 -4.65 12.38
N GLU A 288 3.66 -4.32 11.64
CA GLU A 288 4.21 -2.95 11.59
C GLU A 288 3.17 -1.98 11.01
N SER A 289 2.56 -2.34 9.88
CA SER A 289 1.57 -1.51 9.22
C SER A 289 0.27 -1.39 10.02
N ALA A 290 -0.16 -2.43 10.72
CA ALA A 290 -1.40 -2.45 11.49
C ALA A 290 -1.35 -1.41 12.61
N ASN A 291 -0.28 -1.40 13.41
CA ASN A 291 -0.06 -0.38 14.43
C ASN A 291 -0.13 1.05 13.85
N MET A 292 0.56 1.28 12.73
CA MET A 292 0.57 2.57 12.04
C MET A 292 -0.83 2.98 11.55
N HIS A 293 -1.59 2.04 10.96
CA HIS A 293 -2.96 2.31 10.53
C HIS A 293 -3.88 2.56 11.72
N SER A 294 -3.77 1.81 12.81
CA SER A 294 -4.59 2.02 14.02
C SER A 294 -4.35 3.40 14.61
N THR A 295 -3.09 3.83 14.78
CA THR A 295 -2.77 5.20 15.24
C THR A 295 -3.37 6.25 14.31
N TYR A 296 -3.25 6.04 12.99
CA TYR A 296 -3.77 6.98 12.00
C TYR A 296 -5.30 7.08 12.02
N LEU A 297 -6.00 5.95 11.96
CA LEU A 297 -7.45 5.90 11.95
C LEU A 297 -8.05 6.44 13.26
N ASN A 298 -7.48 6.09 14.40
CA ASN A 298 -7.97 6.57 15.70
C ASN A 298 -7.84 8.09 15.83
N ASN A 299 -6.73 8.68 15.37
CA ASN A 299 -6.54 10.12 15.39
C ASN A 299 -7.53 10.86 14.46
N LEU A 300 -7.79 10.29 13.28
CA LEU A 300 -8.80 10.84 12.38
C LEU A 300 -10.21 10.73 12.97
N LEU A 301 -10.57 9.61 13.58
CA LEU A 301 -11.88 9.42 14.18
C LEU A 301 -12.10 10.37 15.38
N SER A 302 -11.10 10.54 16.25
CA SER A 302 -11.21 11.41 17.43
C SER A 302 -11.37 12.88 17.07
N ASN A 303 -10.73 13.35 15.99
CA ASN A 303 -10.70 14.77 15.64
C ASN A 303 -11.87 15.23 14.76
N ASN A 304 -12.67 14.32 14.21
CA ASN A 304 -13.69 14.66 13.21
C ASN A 304 -15.13 14.38 13.65
N ASN A 305 -15.38 14.03 14.93
CA ASN A 305 -16.72 13.73 15.46
C ASN A 305 -17.55 12.78 14.57
N LEU A 306 -16.87 11.82 13.92
CA LEU A 306 -17.54 10.88 13.03
C LEU A 306 -18.38 9.91 13.86
N TYR A 307 -19.70 10.05 13.80
CA TYR A 307 -20.67 9.31 14.61
C TYR A 307 -20.61 7.78 14.47
N GLU A 308 -20.04 7.26 13.39
CA GLU A 308 -20.13 5.83 13.06
C GLU A 308 -18.92 4.97 13.48
N ASN A 309 -17.89 5.52 14.17
CA ASN A 309 -16.66 4.77 14.52
C ASN A 309 -16.00 4.03 13.34
N ILE A 310 -16.31 4.44 12.11
CA ILE A 310 -15.85 3.90 10.85
C ILE A 310 -15.36 5.09 10.04
N LEU A 311 -14.15 4.98 9.52
CA LEU A 311 -13.59 5.99 8.65
C LEU A 311 -13.75 5.55 7.19
N PRO A 312 -14.61 6.19 6.40
CA PRO A 312 -14.85 5.83 5.00
C PRO A 312 -13.71 6.32 4.09
N ILE A 313 -12.50 5.79 4.28
CA ILE A 313 -11.35 6.04 3.40
C ILE A 313 -10.88 4.75 2.73
N THR A 314 -10.65 4.85 1.42
CA THR A 314 -9.64 4.15 0.60
C THR A 314 -10.02 4.09 -0.86
#